data_AF-N2A7T0-F1
#
_entry.id   AF-N2A7T0-F1
#
_cell.length_a   1.000
_cell.length_b   1.000
_cell.length_c   1.000
_cell.angle_alpha   90.00
_cell.angle_beta   90.00
_cell.angle_gamma   90.00
#
_symmetry.space_group_name_H-M   'P 1'
#
loop_
_entity.id
_entity.type
_entity.pdbx_description
1 polymer ?
#
loop_
_entity_poly.entity_id
_entity_poly.type
_entity_poly.pdbx_seq_one_letter_code
_entity_poly.pdbx_strand_id
1 'polypeptide(L)'
;MMTGYKQDAGGPARRPFFSKLLYAAAPALLHMVIMNAAHTILSVCGVSDSGILLQALSVSASLLFFIWYAVRNHLSIGGRKKGIYRYPASFCYVIAVVMCGVANNYLFSIILSLTGQFSSNYWNVVKVFYKQDLLLEILALCVIGPLAEELVYRGFVYRRLRENSSETKAALWSALLFGLLHFNFVQCVYAFVLGILLAHIVYKTGSLFTAAVAHMAANLVSVLWQETNWLDFLNQTETRQHAAAVVCLVLMAMFLSYGNQMSRRIKREET
;
A
#
# COMPACT_ATOMS: atom_id res chain seq x y z
N MET A 1 21.37 -39.48 51.49
CA MET A 1 21.75 -38.21 50.85
C MET A 1 21.89 -38.45 49.35
N MET A 2 20.90 -38.04 48.55
CA MET A 2 21.08 -37.83 47.11
C MET A 2 20.48 -36.46 46.81
N THR A 3 21.35 -35.57 46.35
CA THR A 3 21.10 -34.16 46.06
C THR A 3 20.22 -34.02 44.82
N GLY A 4 19.17 -33.20 44.93
CA GLY A 4 18.21 -32.94 43.86
C GLY A 4 18.80 -32.14 42.70
N TYR A 5 18.45 -32.57 41.49
CA TYR A 5 18.61 -31.79 40.27
C TYR A 5 17.22 -31.23 39.91
N LYS A 6 16.98 -29.95 40.21
CA LYS A 6 15.85 -29.20 39.65
C LYS A 6 16.14 -28.99 38.16
N GLN A 7 15.28 -29.53 37.31
CA GLN A 7 15.21 -29.14 35.91
C GLN A 7 14.66 -27.71 35.83
N ASP A 8 15.53 -26.74 35.54
CA ASP A 8 15.13 -25.43 35.07
C ASP A 8 14.58 -25.57 33.64
N ALA A 9 13.26 -25.62 33.53
CA ALA A 9 12.54 -25.55 32.27
C ALA A 9 12.57 -24.11 31.71
N GLY A 10 13.68 -23.73 31.09
CA GLY A 10 13.81 -22.52 30.29
C GLY A 10 13.00 -22.63 29.00
N GLY A 11 11.73 -22.24 29.03
CA GLY A 11 10.97 -21.97 27.81
C GLY A 11 11.64 -20.86 26.99
N PRO A 12 11.51 -20.84 25.65
CA PRO A 12 12.22 -19.87 24.81
C PRO A 12 11.88 -18.44 25.24
N ALA A 13 12.92 -17.67 25.59
CA ALA A 13 12.79 -16.28 26.01
C ALA A 13 11.92 -15.51 25.02
N ARG A 14 10.84 -14.88 25.51
CA ARG A 14 9.95 -14.07 24.67
C ARG A 14 10.77 -12.92 24.08
N ARG A 15 11.07 -13.01 22.79
CA ARG A 15 11.77 -11.96 22.04
C ARG A 15 11.08 -10.61 22.27
N PRO A 16 11.83 -9.53 22.61
CA PRO A 16 11.25 -8.23 22.88
C PRO A 16 10.50 -7.70 21.65
N PHE A 17 9.43 -6.93 21.88
CA PHE A 17 8.54 -6.42 20.82
C PHE A 17 9.32 -5.76 19.66
N PHE A 18 10.36 -4.99 19.99
CA PHE A 18 11.22 -4.33 19.00
C PHE A 18 11.90 -5.30 18.02
N SER A 19 12.41 -6.44 18.52
CA SER A 19 13.03 -7.46 17.66
C SER A 19 12.03 -8.13 16.72
N LYS A 20 10.76 -8.23 17.13
CA LYS A 20 9.67 -8.73 16.30
C LYS A 20 9.25 -7.72 15.24
N LEU A 21 9.23 -6.43 15.59
CA LEU A 21 8.98 -5.35 14.65
C LEU A 21 10.07 -5.28 13.57
N LEU A 22 11.34 -5.39 13.97
CA LEU A 22 12.47 -5.42 13.04
C LEU A 22 12.39 -6.61 12.07
N TYR A 23 12.06 -7.80 12.59
CA TYR A 23 11.83 -8.99 11.76
C TYR A 23 10.67 -8.80 10.77
N ALA A 24 9.59 -8.16 11.20
CA ALA A 24 8.46 -7.86 10.34
C ALA A 24 8.77 -6.79 9.28
N ALA A 25 9.66 -5.84 9.58
CA ALA A 25 10.11 -4.80 8.65
C ALA A 25 11.13 -5.31 7.62
N ALA A 26 11.78 -6.45 7.85
CA ALA A 26 12.83 -6.98 6.99
C ALA A 26 12.45 -7.08 5.49
N PRO A 27 11.23 -7.52 5.07
CA PRO A 27 10.80 -7.46 3.68
C PRO A 27 10.82 -6.07 3.07
N ALA A 28 10.37 -5.06 3.82
CA ALA A 28 10.29 -3.70 3.32
C ALA A 28 11.69 -3.10 3.14
N LEU A 29 12.60 -3.39 4.07
CA LEU A 29 14.02 -3.01 3.94
C LEU A 29 14.69 -3.74 2.76
N LEU A 30 14.43 -5.03 2.60
CA LEU A 30 14.98 -5.81 1.50
C LEU A 30 14.44 -5.34 0.14
N HIS A 31 13.16 -5.01 0.05
CA HIS A 31 12.54 -4.38 -1.11
C HIS A 31 13.27 -3.09 -1.49
N MET A 32 13.51 -2.21 -0.53
CA MET A 32 14.24 -0.97 -0.74
C MET A 32 15.68 -1.21 -1.20
N VAL A 33 16.39 -2.17 -0.60
CA VAL A 33 17.77 -2.53 -0.99
C VAL A 33 17.81 -3.06 -2.42
N ILE A 34 16.92 -3.99 -2.79
CA ILE A 34 16.89 -4.55 -4.15
C ILE A 34 16.57 -3.46 -5.17
N MET A 35 15.58 -2.61 -4.89
CA MET A 35 15.21 -1.53 -5.79
C MET A 35 16.34 -0.53 -5.98
N ASN A 36 16.97 -0.06 -4.91
CA ASN A 36 18.05 0.92 -5.00
C ASN A 36 19.28 0.32 -5.70
N ALA A 37 19.64 -0.93 -5.39
CA ALA A 37 20.74 -1.61 -6.07
C ALA A 37 20.46 -1.78 -7.58
N ALA A 38 19.25 -2.23 -7.95
CA ALA A 38 18.85 -2.35 -9.35
C ALA A 38 18.88 -0.98 -10.05
N HIS A 39 18.34 0.06 -9.43
CA HIS A 39 18.31 1.41 -9.99
C HIS A 39 19.72 1.94 -10.24
N THR A 40 20.62 1.82 -9.25
CA THR A 40 22.02 2.25 -9.40
C THR A 40 22.72 1.49 -10.51
N ILE A 41 22.55 0.16 -10.61
CA ILE A 41 23.17 -0.64 -11.68
C ILE A 41 22.65 -0.20 -13.05
N LEU A 42 21.32 -0.09 -13.21
CA LEU A 42 20.71 0.31 -14.49
C LEU A 42 21.14 1.72 -14.92
N SER A 43 21.25 2.65 -13.96
CA SER A 43 21.70 4.02 -14.20
C SER A 43 23.18 4.07 -14.59
N VAL A 44 24.07 3.38 -13.87
CA VAL A 44 25.51 3.33 -14.16
C VAL A 44 25.80 2.64 -15.50
N CYS A 45 25.01 1.63 -15.85
CA CYS A 45 25.09 0.95 -17.15
C CYS A 45 24.50 1.80 -18.30
N GLY A 46 23.90 2.96 -18.04
CA GLY A 46 23.33 3.83 -19.07
C GLY A 46 22.14 3.21 -19.80
N VAL A 47 21.33 2.39 -19.12
CA VAL A 47 20.20 1.67 -19.75
C VAL A 47 19.14 2.64 -20.30
N SER A 48 18.89 3.74 -19.60
CA SER A 48 17.97 4.80 -20.03
C SER A 48 18.18 6.06 -19.21
N ASP A 49 17.90 7.22 -19.79
CA ASP A 49 17.81 8.51 -19.07
C ASP A 49 16.44 8.72 -18.41
N SER A 50 15.43 7.89 -18.74
CA SER A 50 14.08 8.01 -18.20
C SER A 50 14.03 7.50 -16.76
N GLY A 51 13.89 8.43 -15.81
CA GLY A 51 13.81 8.10 -14.37
C GLY A 51 12.66 7.16 -14.03
N ILE A 52 11.49 7.33 -14.67
CA ILE A 52 10.35 6.44 -14.46
C ILE A 52 10.59 5.04 -15.04
N LEU A 53 11.27 4.91 -16.19
CA LEU A 53 11.60 3.59 -16.75
C LEU A 53 12.59 2.87 -15.83
N LEU A 54 13.66 3.56 -15.40
CA LEU A 54 14.62 3.01 -14.46
C LEU A 54 13.94 2.57 -13.15
N GLN A 55 13.01 3.36 -12.64
CA GLN A 55 12.22 2.99 -11.47
C GLN A 55 11.37 1.73 -11.74
N ALA A 56 10.63 1.68 -12.85
CA ALA A 56 9.77 0.56 -13.20
C ALA A 56 10.57 -0.75 -13.30
N LEU A 57 11.75 -0.73 -13.93
CA LEU A 57 12.65 -1.87 -14.03
C LEU A 57 13.18 -2.29 -12.65
N SER A 58 13.55 -1.33 -11.81
CA SER A 58 14.05 -1.56 -10.45
C SER A 58 12.99 -2.18 -9.53
N VAL A 59 11.76 -1.66 -9.58
CA VAL A 59 10.60 -2.23 -8.86
C VAL A 59 10.30 -3.63 -9.40
N SER A 60 10.37 -3.85 -10.72
CA SER A 60 10.14 -5.16 -11.33
C SER A 60 11.14 -6.21 -10.82
N ALA A 61 12.42 -5.84 -10.68
CA ALA A 61 13.42 -6.74 -10.08
C ALA A 61 13.04 -7.15 -8.65
N SER A 62 12.59 -6.19 -7.83
CA SER A 62 12.10 -6.52 -6.49
C SER A 62 10.82 -7.34 -6.50
N LEU A 63 9.87 -7.04 -7.39
CA LEU A 63 8.62 -7.79 -7.54
C LEU A 63 8.90 -9.25 -7.90
N LEU A 64 9.77 -9.49 -8.90
CA LEU A 64 10.18 -10.83 -9.30
C LEU A 64 10.83 -11.60 -8.15
N PHE A 65 11.71 -10.95 -7.39
CA PHE A 65 12.31 -11.55 -6.19
C PHE A 65 11.24 -11.95 -5.16
N PHE A 66 10.28 -11.07 -4.86
CA PHE A 66 9.24 -11.39 -3.87
C PHE A 66 8.21 -12.40 -4.38
N ILE A 67 7.92 -12.43 -5.68
CA ILE A 67 7.11 -13.50 -6.30
C ILE A 67 7.83 -14.84 -6.13
N TRP A 68 9.11 -14.91 -6.51
CA TRP A 68 9.92 -16.12 -6.31
C TRP A 68 9.95 -16.55 -4.84
N TYR A 69 10.18 -15.61 -3.92
CA TYR A 69 10.19 -15.88 -2.49
C TYR A 69 8.82 -16.33 -1.97
N ALA A 70 7.73 -15.74 -2.47
CA ALA A 70 6.36 -16.15 -2.14
C ALA A 70 6.06 -17.57 -2.61
N VAL A 71 6.41 -17.91 -3.85
CA VAL A 71 6.24 -19.25 -4.43
C VAL A 71 7.04 -20.28 -3.64
N ARG A 72 8.31 -19.99 -3.34
CA ARG A 72 9.21 -20.88 -2.59
C ARG A 72 8.73 -21.16 -1.16
N ASN A 73 8.05 -20.20 -0.53
CA ASN A 73 7.52 -20.35 0.82
C ASN A 73 6.02 -20.70 0.84
N HIS A 74 5.43 -21.11 -0.30
CA HIS A 74 4.02 -21.46 -0.44
C HIS A 74 3.06 -20.40 0.10
N LEU A 75 3.41 -19.12 -0.06
CA LEU A 75 2.57 -18.02 0.38
C LEU A 75 1.31 -17.98 -0.48
N SER A 76 0.16 -18.22 0.14
CA SER A 76 -1.15 -18.04 -0.52
C SER A 76 -1.37 -16.55 -0.80
N ILE A 77 -1.24 -16.16 -2.07
CA ILE A 77 -1.49 -14.81 -2.63
C ILE A 77 -2.98 -14.63 -2.94
N GLY A 78 -3.62 -15.68 -3.47
CA GLY A 78 -5.06 -15.72 -3.67
C GLY A 78 -5.77 -16.01 -2.35
N GLY A 79 -6.81 -15.23 -2.04
CA GLY A 79 -7.62 -15.46 -0.85
C GLY A 79 -8.16 -16.90 -0.83
N ARG A 80 -8.25 -17.49 0.36
CA ARG A 80 -8.83 -18.85 0.54
C ARG A 80 -10.16 -18.89 -0.20
N LYS A 81 -10.26 -19.71 -1.27
CA LYS A 81 -11.44 -19.85 -2.12
C LYS A 81 -12.70 -19.99 -1.26
N LYS A 82 -13.71 -19.14 -1.52
CA LYS A 82 -15.15 -19.45 -1.63
C LYS A 82 -16.01 -18.16 -1.63
N GLY A 83 -17.01 -18.13 -2.50
CA GLY A 83 -18.17 -17.22 -2.48
C GLY A 83 -18.24 -16.16 -3.58
N ILE A 84 -19.28 -16.22 -4.45
CA ILE A 84 -19.65 -15.17 -5.42
C ILE A 84 -19.95 -13.83 -4.72
N TYR A 85 -20.36 -13.87 -3.46
CA TYR A 85 -20.68 -12.71 -2.62
C TYR A 85 -19.45 -11.92 -2.12
N ARG A 86 -18.22 -12.45 -2.28
CA ARG A 86 -17.00 -11.65 -2.07
C ARG A 86 -16.77 -10.64 -3.19
N TYR A 87 -17.31 -10.85 -4.39
CA TYR A 87 -17.16 -9.90 -5.50
C TYR A 87 -17.90 -8.58 -5.24
N PRO A 88 -19.17 -8.56 -4.80
CA PRO A 88 -19.85 -7.33 -4.37
C PRO A 88 -19.12 -6.59 -3.24
N ALA A 89 -18.66 -7.30 -2.20
CA ALA A 89 -17.93 -6.67 -1.10
C ALA A 89 -16.57 -6.11 -1.57
N SER A 90 -15.85 -6.86 -2.41
CA SER A 90 -14.57 -6.43 -3.01
C SER A 90 -14.76 -5.19 -3.88
N PHE A 91 -15.84 -5.14 -4.67
CA PHE A 91 -16.18 -3.95 -5.45
C PHE A 91 -16.36 -2.72 -4.54
N CYS A 92 -17.11 -2.86 -3.45
CA CYS A 92 -17.29 -1.77 -2.49
C CYS A 92 -15.95 -1.30 -1.90
N TYR A 93 -15.06 -2.24 -1.58
CA TYR A 93 -13.73 -1.90 -1.08
C TYR A 93 -12.86 -1.19 -2.12
N VAL A 94 -12.91 -1.60 -3.39
CA VAL A 94 -12.21 -0.92 -4.48
C VAL A 94 -12.71 0.52 -4.62
N ILE A 95 -14.02 0.72 -4.65
CA ILE A 95 -14.60 2.07 -4.74
C ILE A 95 -14.21 2.91 -3.51
N ALA A 96 -14.26 2.34 -2.31
CA ALA A 96 -13.85 3.06 -1.10
C ALA A 96 -12.38 3.52 -1.18
N VAL A 97 -11.48 2.67 -1.67
CA VAL A 97 -10.06 3.00 -1.87
C VAL A 97 -9.86 4.06 -2.94
N VAL A 98 -10.57 3.98 -4.07
CA VAL A 98 -10.53 5.00 -5.11
C VAL A 98 -11.00 6.36 -4.57
N MET A 99 -12.11 6.39 -3.83
CA MET A 99 -12.61 7.62 -3.21
C MET A 99 -11.63 8.18 -2.16
N CYS A 100 -10.97 7.32 -1.40
CA CYS A 100 -9.89 7.72 -0.50
C CYS A 100 -8.72 8.36 -1.25
N GLY A 101 -8.30 7.76 -2.37
CA GLY A 101 -7.26 8.32 -3.25
C GLY A 101 -7.62 9.70 -3.78
N VAL A 102 -8.82 9.87 -4.33
CA VAL A 102 -9.31 11.16 -4.83
C VAL A 102 -9.43 12.20 -3.71
N ALA A 103 -9.92 11.81 -2.52
CA ALA A 103 -9.97 12.71 -1.37
C ALA A 103 -8.57 13.17 -0.94
N ASN A 104 -7.60 12.24 -0.84
CA ASN A 104 -6.20 12.57 -0.49
C ASN A 104 -5.61 13.58 -1.47
N ASN A 105 -5.90 13.40 -2.75
CA ASN A 105 -5.50 14.24 -3.85
C ASN A 105 -5.99 15.71 -3.70
N TYR A 106 -7.27 15.92 -3.42
CA TYR A 106 -7.80 17.27 -3.16
C TYR A 106 -7.33 17.84 -1.82
N LEU A 107 -7.33 17.04 -0.75
CA LEU A 107 -6.82 17.46 0.56
C LEU A 107 -5.36 17.91 0.46
N PHE A 108 -4.56 17.22 -0.34
CA PHE A 108 -3.19 17.60 -0.62
C PHE A 108 -3.10 18.94 -1.34
N SER A 109 -3.90 19.18 -2.39
CA SER A 109 -3.97 20.47 -3.09
C SER A 109 -4.29 21.64 -2.14
N ILE A 110 -5.21 21.42 -1.20
CA ILE A 110 -5.58 22.40 -0.18
C ILE A 110 -4.44 22.64 0.81
N ILE A 111 -3.80 21.58 1.31
CA ILE A 111 -2.65 21.73 2.21
C ILE A 111 -1.53 22.49 1.49
N LEU A 112 -1.30 22.21 0.20
CA LEU A 112 -0.31 22.92 -0.61
C LEU A 112 -0.61 24.42 -0.69
N SER A 113 -1.88 24.81 -0.93
CA SER A 113 -2.24 26.23 -1.03
C SER A 113 -2.10 26.97 0.30
N LEU A 114 -2.38 26.29 1.42
CA LEU A 114 -2.30 26.87 2.77
C LEU A 114 -0.88 26.97 3.33
N THR A 115 -0.04 25.96 3.09
CA THR A 115 1.31 25.92 3.68
C THR A 115 2.35 26.58 2.78
N GLY A 116 2.12 26.63 1.46
CA GLY A 116 3.08 27.13 0.46
C GLY A 116 4.46 26.44 0.50
N GLN A 117 4.63 25.41 1.33
CA GLN A 117 5.91 24.83 1.70
C GLN A 117 5.79 23.31 1.71
N PHE A 118 6.36 22.69 0.69
CA PHE A 118 6.83 21.31 0.76
C PHE A 118 8.30 21.24 0.41
N SER A 119 8.96 20.17 0.86
CA SER A 119 10.37 19.97 0.58
C SER A 119 10.61 19.91 -0.93
N SER A 120 11.75 20.44 -1.36
CA SER A 120 12.26 20.31 -2.75
C SER A 120 12.18 18.86 -3.26
N ASN A 121 12.34 17.89 -2.38
CA ASN A 121 12.23 16.47 -2.67
C ASN A 121 10.86 16.06 -3.24
N TYR A 122 9.74 16.60 -2.73
CA TYR A 122 8.41 16.26 -3.26
C TYR A 122 8.27 16.69 -4.72
N TRP A 123 8.65 17.92 -5.04
CA TRP A 123 8.55 18.45 -6.40
C TRP A 123 9.52 17.76 -7.36
N ASN A 124 10.67 17.29 -6.87
CA ASN A 124 11.59 16.48 -7.67
C ASN A 124 10.97 15.14 -8.04
N VAL A 125 10.28 14.47 -7.10
CA VAL A 125 9.52 13.23 -7.38
C VAL A 125 8.47 13.52 -8.45
N VAL A 126 7.64 14.55 -8.29
CA VAL A 126 6.58 14.86 -9.27
C VAL A 126 7.14 15.08 -10.68
N LYS A 127 8.24 15.82 -10.82
CA LYS A 127 8.86 16.09 -12.13
C LYS A 127 9.46 14.85 -12.81
N VAL A 128 9.96 13.90 -12.02
CA VAL A 128 10.60 12.68 -12.54
C VAL A 128 9.56 11.63 -12.95
N PHE A 129 8.43 11.58 -12.24
CA PHE A 129 7.42 10.52 -12.39
C PHE A 129 6.19 10.90 -13.21
N TYR A 130 5.89 12.20 -13.37
CA TYR A 130 4.76 12.68 -14.17
C TYR A 130 5.24 13.49 -15.37
N LYS A 131 4.40 13.64 -16.40
CA LYS A 131 4.72 14.23 -17.72
C LYS A 131 5.66 13.41 -18.60
N GLN A 132 5.71 12.11 -18.39
CA GLN A 132 6.35 11.14 -19.26
C GLN A 132 5.31 10.56 -20.23
N ASP A 133 5.68 9.51 -20.96
CA ASP A 133 4.69 8.75 -21.74
C ASP A 133 3.62 8.16 -20.80
N LEU A 134 2.34 8.50 -21.04
CA LEU A 134 1.23 8.10 -20.19
C LEU A 134 1.13 6.58 -20.00
N LEU A 135 1.45 5.80 -21.04
CA LEU A 135 1.43 4.34 -20.94
C LEU A 135 2.51 3.85 -19.99
N LEU A 136 3.72 4.42 -20.06
CA LEU A 136 4.80 4.12 -19.14
C LEU A 136 4.45 4.50 -17.68
N GLU A 137 3.79 5.64 -17.46
CA GLU A 137 3.31 6.04 -16.14
C GLU A 137 2.28 5.06 -15.58
N ILE A 138 1.30 4.66 -16.39
CA ILE A 138 0.29 3.66 -15.98
C ILE A 138 0.97 2.34 -15.62
N LEU A 139 1.89 1.84 -16.44
CA LEU A 139 2.57 0.59 -16.15
C LEU A 139 3.42 0.68 -14.88
N ALA A 140 4.20 1.75 -14.71
CA ALA A 140 5.08 1.93 -13.57
C ALA A 140 4.32 2.19 -12.26
N LEU A 141 3.45 3.19 -12.25
CA LEU A 141 2.82 3.74 -11.04
C LEU A 141 1.48 3.07 -10.70
N CYS A 142 0.76 2.55 -11.69
CA CYS A 142 -0.57 1.96 -11.49
C CYS A 142 -0.56 0.44 -11.50
N VAL A 143 0.50 -0.21 -12.00
CA VAL A 143 0.57 -1.69 -12.09
C VAL A 143 1.77 -2.23 -11.31
N ILE A 144 2.99 -1.95 -11.76
CA ILE A 144 4.21 -2.56 -11.22
C ILE A 144 4.43 -2.14 -9.77
N GLY A 145 4.35 -0.84 -9.47
CA GLY A 145 4.46 -0.30 -8.11
C GLY A 145 3.46 -0.93 -7.14
N PRO A 146 2.14 -0.77 -7.35
CA PRO A 146 1.12 -1.33 -6.45
C PRO A 146 1.22 -2.85 -6.26
N LEU A 147 1.56 -3.62 -7.31
CA LEU A 147 1.74 -5.07 -7.18
C LEU A 147 2.93 -5.42 -6.26
N ALA A 148 4.06 -4.73 -6.43
CA ALA A 148 5.24 -4.92 -5.59
C ALA A 148 4.96 -4.51 -4.15
N GLU A 149 4.36 -3.34 -3.96
CA GLU A 149 4.04 -2.78 -2.66
C GLU A 149 3.03 -3.67 -1.91
N GLU A 150 1.92 -4.08 -2.53
CA GLU A 150 0.98 -4.95 -1.85
C GLU A 150 1.61 -6.30 -1.49
N LEU A 151 2.39 -6.90 -2.39
CA LEU A 151 3.08 -8.15 -2.09
C LEU A 151 4.04 -8.01 -0.90
N VAL A 152 4.83 -6.95 -0.84
CA VAL A 152 5.78 -6.69 0.26
C VAL A 152 5.05 -6.35 1.55
N TYR A 153 4.23 -5.29 1.54
CA TYR A 153 3.66 -4.71 2.75
C TYR A 153 2.48 -5.51 3.28
N ARG A 154 1.62 -6.06 2.42
CA ARG A 154 0.43 -6.82 2.85
C ARG A 154 0.69 -8.32 2.81
N GLY A 155 1.43 -8.78 1.80
CA GLY A 155 1.81 -10.18 1.66
C GLY A 155 2.85 -10.64 2.68
N PHE A 156 3.83 -9.81 3.07
CA PHE A 156 4.85 -10.21 4.05
C PHE A 156 4.81 -9.42 5.36
N VAL A 157 4.95 -8.09 5.32
CA VAL A 157 5.08 -7.25 6.54
C VAL A 157 3.85 -7.38 7.43
N TYR A 158 2.66 -7.11 6.89
CA TYR A 158 1.39 -7.20 7.62
C TYR A 158 1.15 -8.61 8.18
N ARG A 159 1.38 -9.66 7.39
CA ARG A 159 1.19 -11.05 7.84
C ARG A 159 2.09 -11.39 9.03
N ARG A 160 3.38 -11.01 8.98
CA ARG A 160 4.31 -11.20 10.10
C ARG A 160 3.91 -10.42 11.35
N LEU A 161 3.43 -9.19 11.17
CA LEU A 161 2.90 -8.39 12.29
C LEU A 161 1.66 -9.05 12.90
N ARG A 162 0.80 -9.68 12.09
CA ARG A 162 -0.42 -10.36 12.56
C ARG A 162 -0.16 -11.60 13.41
N GLU A 163 0.98 -12.26 13.25
CA GLU A 163 1.39 -13.41 14.09
C GLU A 163 1.59 -13.02 15.55
N ASN A 164 1.91 -11.74 15.81
CA ASN A 164 2.37 -11.28 17.12
C ASN A 164 1.59 -10.07 17.67
N SER A 165 0.60 -9.55 16.94
CA SER A 165 -0.15 -8.36 17.35
C SER A 165 -1.59 -8.41 16.87
N SER A 166 -2.47 -7.62 17.51
CA SER A 166 -3.86 -7.42 17.06
C SER A 166 -3.89 -6.88 15.63
N GLU A 167 -4.99 -7.13 14.93
CA GLU A 167 -5.27 -6.64 13.58
C GLU A 167 -4.97 -5.14 13.41
N THR A 168 -5.52 -4.32 14.31
CA THR A 168 -5.33 -2.86 14.29
C THR A 168 -3.86 -2.46 14.38
N LYS A 169 -3.12 -3.04 15.35
CA LYS A 169 -1.68 -2.78 15.50
C LYS A 169 -0.88 -3.20 14.27
N ALA A 170 -1.19 -4.37 13.69
CA ALA A 170 -0.51 -4.84 12.48
C ALA A 170 -0.80 -3.94 11.28
N ALA A 171 -2.05 -3.46 11.13
CA ALA A 171 -2.44 -2.53 10.08
C ALA A 171 -1.71 -1.19 10.22
N LEU A 172 -1.70 -0.61 11.44
CA LEU A 172 -1.02 0.65 11.72
C LEU A 172 0.49 0.57 11.47
N TRP A 173 1.16 -0.46 11.97
CA TRP A 173 2.61 -0.61 11.77
C TRP A 173 2.98 -0.92 10.32
N SER A 174 2.20 -1.75 9.61
CA SER A 174 2.42 -2.00 8.19
C SER A 174 2.22 -0.74 7.36
N ALA A 175 1.14 0.00 7.61
CA ALA A 175 0.86 1.28 6.96
C ALA A 175 1.94 2.33 7.25
N LEU A 176 2.46 2.38 8.47
CA LEU A 176 3.52 3.31 8.85
C LEU A 176 4.82 2.99 8.11
N LEU A 177 5.21 1.72 8.03
CA LEU A 177 6.38 1.31 7.24
C LEU A 177 6.20 1.61 5.76
N PHE A 178 4.99 1.39 5.23
CA PHE A 178 4.64 1.75 3.86
C PHE A 178 4.79 3.25 3.61
N GLY A 179 4.30 4.10 4.52
CA GLY A 179 4.45 5.56 4.39
C GLY A 179 5.89 6.05 4.54
N LEU A 180 6.61 5.62 5.59
CA LEU A 180 7.94 6.11 5.93
C LEU A 180 8.98 5.83 4.83
N LEU A 181 8.87 4.70 4.13
CA LEU A 181 9.82 4.31 3.09
C LEU A 181 9.66 5.05 1.76
N HIS A 182 8.73 6.00 1.68
CA HIS A 182 8.68 6.97 0.58
C HIS A 182 9.62 8.18 0.79
N PHE A 183 10.23 8.34 1.98
CA PHE A 183 11.19 9.41 2.29
C PHE A 183 10.71 10.84 1.99
N ASN A 184 9.40 11.02 2.02
CA ASN A 184 8.74 12.28 1.77
C ASN A 184 7.55 12.40 2.71
N PHE A 185 7.52 13.45 3.52
CA PHE A 185 6.50 13.61 4.57
C PHE A 185 5.08 13.61 4.00
N VAL A 186 4.86 14.30 2.89
CA VAL A 186 3.55 14.35 2.22
C VAL A 186 3.11 12.95 1.82
N GLN A 187 3.99 12.25 1.11
CA GLN A 187 3.73 10.91 0.63
C GLN A 187 3.54 9.91 1.76
N CYS A 188 4.31 10.08 2.85
CA CYS A 188 4.15 9.29 4.05
C CYS A 188 2.73 9.43 4.63
N VAL A 189 2.17 10.64 4.69
CA VAL A 189 0.83 10.86 5.27
C VAL A 189 -0.25 10.17 4.45
N TYR A 190 -0.32 10.41 3.14
CA TYR A 190 -1.38 9.79 2.32
C TYR A 190 -1.17 8.28 2.14
N ALA A 191 0.08 7.83 2.00
CA ALA A 191 0.39 6.40 1.92
C ALA A 191 0.06 5.70 3.24
N PHE A 192 0.21 6.36 4.40
CA PHE A 192 -0.23 5.81 5.68
C PHE A 192 -1.75 5.61 5.74
N VAL A 193 -2.53 6.61 5.32
CA VAL A 193 -4.01 6.53 5.31
C VAL A 193 -4.50 5.42 4.36
N LEU A 194 -4.02 5.43 3.12
CA LEU A 194 -4.28 4.37 2.14
C LEU A 194 -3.79 3.00 2.66
N GLY A 195 -2.63 3.04 3.29
CA GLY A 195 -1.96 2.07 4.13
C GLY A 195 -2.91 1.17 4.92
N ILE A 196 -3.61 1.85 5.83
CA ILE A 196 -4.56 1.27 6.78
C ILE A 196 -5.73 0.63 6.05
N LEU A 197 -6.29 1.33 5.05
CA LEU A 197 -7.47 0.87 4.31
C LEU A 197 -7.18 -0.43 3.55
N LEU A 198 -6.03 -0.51 2.87
CA LEU A 198 -5.61 -1.72 2.17
C LEU A 198 -5.35 -2.89 3.13
N ALA A 199 -4.72 -2.65 4.28
CA ALA A 199 -4.54 -3.68 5.31
C ALA A 199 -5.87 -4.20 5.86
N HIS A 200 -6.84 -3.30 6.08
CA HIS A 200 -8.21 -3.65 6.47
C HIS A 200 -8.92 -4.50 5.42
N ILE A 201 -8.76 -4.20 4.13
CA ILE A 201 -9.33 -4.99 3.03
C ILE A 201 -8.75 -6.40 3.03
N VAL A 202 -7.43 -6.55 3.16
CA VAL A 202 -6.79 -7.87 3.26
C VAL A 202 -7.30 -8.64 4.47
N TYR A 203 -7.51 -7.97 5.61
CA TYR A 203 -8.13 -8.62 6.76
C TYR A 203 -9.56 -9.12 6.48
N LYS A 204 -10.42 -8.28 5.91
CA LYS A 204 -11.83 -8.61 5.69
C LYS A 204 -12.05 -9.67 4.60
N THR A 205 -11.24 -9.61 3.55
CA THR A 205 -11.40 -10.46 2.36
C THR A 205 -10.48 -11.68 2.36
N GLY A 206 -9.40 -11.63 3.14
CA GLY A 206 -8.30 -12.59 3.06
C GLY A 206 -7.56 -12.56 1.72
N SER A 207 -7.81 -11.56 0.86
CA SER A 207 -7.38 -11.52 -0.53
C SER A 207 -6.37 -10.39 -0.74
N LEU A 208 -5.13 -10.75 -1.05
CA LEU A 208 -4.13 -9.77 -1.46
C LEU A 208 -4.48 -9.15 -2.82
N PHE A 209 -5.08 -9.94 -3.71
CA PHE A 209 -5.54 -9.49 -5.02
C PHE A 209 -6.54 -8.34 -4.92
N THR A 210 -7.48 -8.39 -3.95
CA THR A 210 -8.47 -7.31 -3.78
C THR A 210 -7.82 -6.01 -3.37
N ALA A 211 -6.81 -6.06 -2.48
CA ALA A 211 -6.05 -4.87 -2.11
C ALA A 211 -5.20 -4.34 -3.27
N ALA A 212 -4.55 -5.23 -4.04
CA ALA A 212 -3.80 -4.84 -5.23
C ALA A 212 -4.69 -4.13 -6.25
N VAL A 213 -5.83 -4.71 -6.64
CA VAL A 213 -6.76 -4.06 -7.57
C VAL A 213 -7.26 -2.72 -7.05
N ALA A 214 -7.58 -2.62 -5.75
CA ALA A 214 -8.02 -1.38 -5.15
C ALA A 214 -6.93 -0.29 -5.20
N HIS A 215 -5.69 -0.66 -4.88
CA HIS A 215 -4.54 0.22 -4.93
C HIS A 215 -4.23 0.67 -6.37
N MET A 216 -4.18 -0.26 -7.32
CA MET A 216 -3.99 0.00 -8.75
C MET A 216 -5.06 0.97 -9.28
N ALA A 217 -6.33 0.78 -8.90
CA ALA A 217 -7.42 1.64 -9.30
C ALA A 217 -7.30 3.07 -8.73
N ALA A 218 -6.92 3.22 -7.45
CA ALA A 218 -6.69 4.53 -6.86
C ALA A 218 -5.53 5.27 -7.54
N ASN A 219 -4.42 4.58 -7.82
CA ASN A 219 -3.29 5.18 -8.53
C ASN A 219 -3.65 5.54 -9.97
N LEU A 220 -4.41 4.69 -10.68
CA LEU A 220 -4.87 4.99 -12.04
C LEU A 220 -5.71 6.25 -12.08
N VAL A 221 -6.67 6.41 -11.17
CA VAL A 221 -7.48 7.63 -11.08
C VAL A 221 -6.59 8.84 -10.77
N SER A 222 -5.57 8.67 -9.93
CA SER A 222 -4.61 9.75 -9.62
C SER A 222 -3.77 10.16 -10.82
N VAL A 223 -3.23 9.20 -11.59
CA VAL A 223 -2.45 9.48 -12.81
C VAL A 223 -3.33 10.15 -13.86
N LEU A 224 -4.53 9.62 -14.11
CA LEU A 224 -5.47 10.25 -15.04
C LEU A 224 -5.88 11.66 -14.60
N TRP A 225 -5.99 11.93 -13.30
CA TRP A 225 -6.23 13.28 -12.79
C TRP A 225 -5.06 14.23 -13.02
N GLN A 226 -3.83 13.74 -12.93
CA GLN A 226 -2.63 14.55 -13.13
C GLN A 226 -2.33 14.83 -14.61
N GLU A 227 -2.64 13.88 -15.48
CA GLU A 227 -2.29 13.91 -16.91
C GLU A 227 -3.46 14.31 -17.83
N THR A 228 -4.70 14.39 -17.30
CA THR A 228 -5.88 14.73 -18.11
C THR A 228 -6.78 15.75 -17.44
N ASN A 229 -7.56 16.46 -18.26
CA ASN A 229 -8.43 17.55 -17.83
C ASN A 229 -9.84 17.10 -17.40
N TRP A 230 -10.08 15.80 -17.25
CA TRP A 230 -11.41 15.23 -17.00
C TRP A 230 -12.08 15.70 -15.69
N LEU A 231 -11.30 16.19 -14.72
CA LEU A 231 -11.80 16.75 -13.45
C LEU A 231 -11.50 18.24 -13.31
N ASP A 232 -11.13 18.95 -14.39
CA ASP A 232 -10.76 20.37 -14.34
C ASP A 232 -11.86 21.26 -13.76
N PHE A 233 -13.12 20.92 -14.00
CA PHE A 233 -14.25 21.62 -13.42
C PHE A 233 -14.16 21.69 -11.88
N LEU A 234 -13.72 20.61 -11.22
CA LEU A 234 -13.53 20.55 -9.78
C LEU A 234 -12.28 21.30 -9.33
N ASN A 235 -11.27 21.40 -10.19
CA ASN A 235 -9.99 22.05 -9.92
C ASN A 235 -10.06 23.59 -9.96
N GLN A 236 -11.10 24.18 -10.57
CA GLN A 236 -11.21 25.64 -10.81
C GLN A 236 -11.26 26.53 -9.56
N THR A 237 -11.75 26.03 -8.43
CA THR A 237 -11.89 26.85 -7.20
C THR A 237 -11.61 26.01 -5.96
N GLU A 238 -11.04 26.62 -4.91
CA GLU A 238 -10.81 25.92 -3.64
C GLU A 238 -12.12 25.36 -3.05
N THR A 239 -13.24 26.08 -3.18
CA THR A 239 -14.53 25.60 -2.68
C THR A 239 -14.97 24.30 -3.35
N ARG A 240 -14.75 24.15 -4.66
CA ARG A 240 -15.06 22.90 -5.38
C ARG A 240 -14.14 21.77 -4.99
N GLN A 241 -12.85 22.06 -4.79
CA GLN A 241 -11.88 21.06 -4.30
C GLN A 241 -12.27 20.57 -2.88
N HIS A 242 -12.63 21.49 -1.97
CA HIS A 242 -13.14 21.16 -0.64
C HIS A 242 -14.41 20.30 -0.72
N ALA A 243 -15.38 20.70 -1.54
CA ALA A 243 -16.62 19.95 -1.72
C ALA A 243 -16.36 18.55 -2.29
N ALA A 244 -15.49 18.43 -3.28
CA ALA A 244 -15.08 17.15 -3.86
C ALA A 244 -14.41 16.25 -2.82
N ALA A 245 -13.48 16.77 -2.03
CA ALA A 245 -12.83 16.02 -0.95
C ALA A 245 -13.85 15.48 0.06
N VAL A 246 -14.78 16.33 0.52
CA VAL A 246 -15.84 15.92 1.47
C VAL A 246 -16.75 14.84 0.86
N VAL A 247 -17.21 15.04 -0.37
CA VAL A 247 -18.05 14.05 -1.08
C VAL A 247 -17.32 12.72 -1.21
N CYS A 248 -16.05 12.73 -1.61
CA CYS A 248 -15.24 11.51 -1.71
C CYS A 248 -15.06 10.83 -0.34
N LEU A 249 -14.82 11.58 0.75
CA LEU A 249 -14.73 11.00 2.09
C LEU A 249 -16.06 10.36 2.55
N VAL A 250 -17.19 10.99 2.24
CA VAL A 250 -18.53 10.44 2.53
C VAL A 250 -18.76 9.16 1.74
N LEU A 251 -18.49 9.18 0.43
CA LEU A 251 -18.62 7.99 -0.42
C LEU A 251 -17.67 6.87 0.03
N MET A 252 -16.42 7.19 0.37
CA MET A 252 -15.47 6.24 0.96
C MET A 252 -16.08 5.57 2.20
N ALA A 253 -16.59 6.36 3.15
CA ALA A 253 -17.18 5.84 4.39
C ALA A 253 -18.42 4.97 4.11
N MET A 254 -19.28 5.38 3.17
CA MET A 254 -20.48 4.62 2.78
C MET A 254 -20.11 3.26 2.17
N PHE A 255 -19.24 3.24 1.15
CA PHE A 255 -18.83 2.01 0.48
C PHE A 255 -18.03 1.10 1.41
N LEU A 256 -17.17 1.66 2.27
CA LEU A 256 -16.45 0.88 3.28
C LEU A 256 -17.41 0.25 4.29
N SER A 257 -18.42 1.00 4.77
CA SER A 257 -19.45 0.49 5.68
C SER A 257 -20.26 -0.62 5.03
N TYR A 258 -20.71 -0.43 3.78
CA TYR A 258 -21.49 -1.41 3.05
C TYR A 258 -20.69 -2.70 2.76
N GLY A 259 -19.44 -2.56 2.31
CA GLY A 259 -18.51 -3.70 2.15
C GLY A 259 -18.28 -4.46 3.46
N ASN A 260 -18.14 -3.75 4.58
CA ASN A 260 -18.00 -4.35 5.91
C ASN A 260 -19.27 -5.09 6.36
N GLN A 261 -20.46 -4.58 6.04
CA GLN A 261 -21.73 -5.24 6.36
C GLN A 261 -21.89 -6.52 5.56
N MET A 262 -21.63 -6.48 4.25
CA MET A 262 -21.64 -7.66 3.38
C MET A 262 -20.66 -8.73 3.87
N SER A 263 -19.41 -8.34 4.13
CA SER A 263 -18.40 -9.25 4.66
C SER A 263 -18.81 -9.89 6.00
N ARG A 264 -19.47 -9.14 6.89
CA ARG A 264 -20.01 -9.67 8.15
C ARG A 264 -21.16 -10.65 7.94
N ARG A 265 -22.09 -10.38 7.01
CA ARG A 265 -23.21 -11.28 6.70
C ARG A 265 -22.70 -12.63 6.19
N ILE A 266 -21.76 -12.60 5.24
CA ILE A 266 -21.11 -13.80 4.68
C ILE A 266 -20.47 -14.64 5.80
N LYS A 267 -19.72 -13.99 6.70
CA LYS A 267 -19.05 -14.71 7.80
C LYS A 267 -20.05 -15.40 8.75
N ARG A 268 -21.26 -14.85 8.91
CA ARG A 268 -22.31 -15.49 9.73
C ARG A 268 -22.99 -16.66 9.01
N GLU A 269 -23.07 -16.62 7.68
CA GLU A 269 -23.66 -17.70 6.88
C GLU A 269 -22.71 -18.91 6.77
N GLU A 270 -21.40 -18.71 6.93
CA GLU A 270 -20.38 -19.75 6.89
C GLU A 270 -20.10 -20.44 8.25
N THR A 271 -20.62 -19.90 9.37
CA THR A 271 -20.40 -20.40 10.75
C THR A 271 -21.65 -21.02 11.33
#